data_AF-A0A485JKS6-F1
#
_entry.id   AF-A0A485JKS6-F1
#
_cell.length_a   1.000
_cell.length_b   1.000
_cell.length_c   1.000
_cell.angle_alpha   90.00
_cell.angle_beta   90.00
_cell.angle_gamma   90.00
#
_symmetry.space_group_name_H-M   'P 1'
#
loop_
_entity.id
_entity.type
_entity.pdbx_description
1 polymer ?
#
loop_
_entity_poly.entity_id
_entity_poly.type
_entity_poly.pdbx_seq_one_letter_code
_entity_poly.pdbx_strand_id
1 'polypeptide(L)' 'MIEESKGFAKQVMWFTSLVSRGENLPPLYRALTDVGAVKVVKKEMAQGQKQSRFIAWTFMNDEQRRRFVNRQR' A
#
# COMPACT_ATOMS: atom_id res chain seq x y z
N MET A 1 8.58 -5.89 -5.80
CA MET A 1 7.96 -4.74 -5.08
C MET A 1 7.13 -5.15 -3.85
N ILE A 2 5.99 -5.87 -4.00
CA ILE A 2 5.12 -6.18 -2.84
C ILE A 2 5.84 -7.13 -1.86
N GLU A 3 6.45 -8.21 -2.36
CA GLU A 3 7.22 -9.15 -1.53
C GLU A 3 8.41 -8.47 -0.83
N GLU A 4 9.21 -7.72 -1.58
CA GLU A 4 10.34 -6.94 -1.04
C GLU A 4 9.91 -5.97 0.07
N SER A 5 8.71 -5.38 -0.03
CA SER A 5 8.21 -4.41 0.97
C SER A 5 8.10 -5.01 2.38
N LYS A 6 7.92 -6.33 2.49
CA LYS A 6 7.88 -7.05 3.77
C LYS A 6 9.18 -6.91 4.55
N GLY A 7 10.33 -6.86 3.87
CA GLY A 7 11.64 -6.67 4.49
C GLY A 7 11.80 -5.32 5.19
N PHE A 8 11.06 -4.30 4.74
CA PHE A 8 11.10 -2.94 5.25
C PHE A 8 9.88 -2.57 6.11
N ALA A 9 9.05 -3.55 6.48
CA ALA A 9 7.76 -3.36 7.15
C ALA A 9 7.81 -2.51 8.44
N LYS A 10 8.94 -2.55 9.17
CA LYS A 10 9.13 -1.77 10.43
C LYS A 10 9.66 -0.36 10.20
N GLN A 11 10.21 -0.07 9.02
CA GLN A 11 10.90 1.18 8.70
C GLN A 11 10.02 2.13 7.90
N VAL A 12 9.05 1.59 7.15
CA VAL A 12 8.20 2.35 6.24
C VAL A 12 6.75 2.23 6.68
N MET A 13 6.10 3.37 6.93
CA MET A 13 4.71 3.40 7.37
C MET A 13 3.73 3.04 6.25
N TRP A 14 3.96 3.53 5.03
CA TRP A 14 3.13 3.27 3.86
C TRP A 14 4.00 3.01 2.64
N PHE A 15 3.69 1.92 1.94
CA PHE A 15 4.20 1.63 0.61
C PHE A 15 3.11 1.97 -0.40
N THR A 16 3.50 2.40 -1.59
CA THR A 16 2.56 2.93 -2.57
C THR A 16 2.94 2.52 -3.98
N SER A 17 1.95 2.35 -4.85
CA SER A 17 2.19 2.10 -6.26
C SER A 17 1.05 2.62 -7.13
N LEU A 18 1.38 3.09 -8.33
CA LEU A 18 0.42 3.47 -9.34
C LEU A 18 0.08 2.27 -10.23
N VAL A 19 -1.20 2.01 -10.43
CA VAL A 19 -1.75 0.92 -11.22
C VAL A 19 -2.53 1.50 -12.40
N SER A 20 -2.03 1.29 -13.60
CA SER A 20 -2.66 1.79 -14.84
C SER A 20 -3.90 0.98 -15.24
N ARG A 21 -3.86 -0.34 -15.13
CA ARG A 21 -4.95 -1.25 -15.51
C ARG A 21 -5.67 -1.83 -14.30
N GLY A 22 -7.00 -1.67 -14.25
CA GLY A 22 -7.83 -2.17 -13.15
C GLY A 22 -7.79 -3.69 -13.00
N GLU A 23 -7.59 -4.41 -14.10
CA GLU A 23 -7.45 -5.87 -14.16
C GLU A 23 -6.26 -6.40 -13.35
N ASN A 24 -5.26 -5.56 -13.07
CA ASN A 24 -4.13 -5.94 -12.22
C ASN A 24 -4.51 -5.93 -10.73
N LEU A 25 -5.64 -5.35 -10.31
CA LEU A 25 -5.99 -5.22 -8.90
C LEU A 25 -6.23 -6.56 -8.20
N PRO A 26 -7.00 -7.53 -8.75
CA PRO A 26 -7.22 -8.80 -8.07
C PRO A 26 -5.93 -9.56 -7.72
N PRO A 27 -4.95 -9.77 -8.63
CA PRO A 27 -3.71 -10.44 -8.26
C PRO A 27 -2.86 -9.60 -7.30
N LEU A 28 -2.87 -8.26 -7.39
CA LEU A 28 -2.16 -7.40 -6.44
C LEU A 28 -2.75 -7.51 -5.02
N TYR A 29 -4.07 -7.58 -4.87
CA TYR A 29 -4.70 -7.77 -3.56
C TYR A 29 -4.36 -9.12 -2.95
N ARG A 30 -4.32 -10.19 -3.75
CA ARG A 30 -3.89 -11.52 -3.27
C ARG A 30 -2.45 -11.45 -2.76
N ALA A 31 -1.53 -10.91 -3.56
CA ALA A 31 -0.14 -10.75 -3.14
C ALA A 31 0.00 -9.91 -1.85
N LEU A 32 -0.80 -8.85 -1.70
CA LEU A 32 -0.81 -8.03 -0.47
C LEU A 32 -1.31 -8.81 0.75
N THR A 33 -2.32 -9.65 0.58
CA THR A 33 -2.80 -10.56 1.63
C THR A 33 -1.71 -11.57 2.00
N ASP A 34 -1.07 -12.19 1.01
CA ASP A 34 -0.06 -13.23 1.22
C ASP A 34 1.18 -12.70 1.96
N VAL A 35 1.60 -11.47 1.68
CA VAL A 35 2.73 -10.84 2.40
C VAL A 35 2.35 -10.31 3.78
N GLY A 36 1.07 -10.32 4.14
CA GLY A 36 0.57 -9.90 5.45
C GLY A 36 0.34 -8.39 5.59
N ALA A 37 0.01 -7.69 4.51
CA ALA A 37 -0.41 -6.29 4.61
C ALA A 37 -1.70 -6.18 5.44
N VAL A 38 -1.66 -5.38 6.51
CA VAL A 38 -2.78 -5.27 7.46
C VAL A 38 -3.83 -4.25 7.04
N LYS A 39 -3.46 -3.34 6.12
CA LYS A 39 -4.38 -2.37 5.52
C LYS A 39 -3.94 -2.03 4.12
N VAL A 40 -4.91 -2.00 3.21
CA VAL A 40 -4.74 -1.59 1.81
C VAL A 40 -5.79 -0.54 1.48
N VAL A 41 -5.35 0.54 0.85
CA VAL A 41 -6.20 1.66 0.42
C VAL A 41 -6.05 1.79 -1.09
N LYS A 42 -7.19 1.91 -1.78
CA LYS A 42 -7.23 2.24 -3.21
C LYS A 42 -7.81 3.63 -3.38
N LYS A 43 -7.17 4.45 -4.21
CA LYS A 43 -7.69 5.73 -4.69
C LYS A 43 -7.78 5.70 -6.21
N GLU A 44 -8.98 5.85 -6.74
CA GLU A 44 -9.16 6.06 -8.18
C GLU A 44 -8.64 7.46 -8.55
N MET A 45 -7.96 7.56 -9.68
CA MET A 45 -7.43 8.80 -10.25
C MET A 45 -7.86 8.89 -11.71
N ALA A 46 -8.33 10.07 -12.11
CA ALA A 46 -8.70 10.33 -13.49
C ALA A 46 -8.06 11.64 -13.93
N GLN A 47 -7.38 11.63 -15.08
CA GLN A 47 -6.90 12.83 -15.73
C GLN A 47 -7.23 12.75 -17.22
N GLY A 48 -8.21 13.57 -17.64
CA GLY A 48 -8.78 13.48 -18.98
C GLY A 48 -9.30 12.06 -19.25
N GLN A 49 -8.86 11.45 -20.35
CA GLN A 49 -9.24 10.09 -20.74
C GLN A 49 -8.42 8.98 -20.06
N LYS A 50 -7.39 9.32 -19.27
CA LYS A 50 -6.59 8.33 -18.56
C LYS A 50 -7.18 8.06 -17.20
N GLN A 51 -7.66 6.84 -17.00
CA GLN A 51 -8.01 6.31 -15.69
C GLN A 51 -6.81 5.55 -15.11
N SER A 52 -6.36 5.94 -13.93
CA SER A 52 -5.33 5.24 -13.17
C SER A 52 -5.78 5.06 -11.73
N ARG A 53 -5.05 4.25 -10.98
CA ARG A 53 -5.38 3.95 -9.58
C ARG A 53 -4.12 4.02 -8.77
N PHE A 54 -4.25 4.54 -7.58
CA PHE A 54 -3.17 4.55 -6.61
C PHE A 54 -3.53 3.54 -5.51
N ILE A 55 -2.63 2.60 -5.26
CA ILE A 55 -2.75 1.70 -4.11
C ILE A 55 -1.70 2.06 -3.07
N ALA A 56 -2.11 2.04 -1.82
CA ALA A 56 -1.23 2.20 -0.67
C ALA A 56 -1.47 1.05 0.30
N TRP A 57 -0.41 0.49 0.86
CA TRP A 57 -0.53 -0.56 1.87
C TRP A 57 0.46 -0.37 3.01
N THR A 58 0.14 -0.98 4.15
CA THR A 58 0.95 -0.93 5.35
C THR A 58 0.94 -2.26 6.06
N PHE A 59 2.03 -2.56 6.76
CA PHE A 59 2.17 -3.66 7.71
C PHE A 59 1.90 -3.22 9.15
N MET A 60 1.69 -1.92 9.37
CA MET A 60 1.43 -1.35 10.69
C MET A 60 -0.06 -1.21 10.93
N ASN A 61 -0.54 -1.76 12.03
CA ASN A 61 -1.89 -1.51 12.51
C ASN A 61 -2.05 -0.05 12.99
N ASP A 62 -3.27 0.34 13.35
CA ASP A 62 -3.60 1.73 13.68
C ASP A 62 -2.79 2.27 14.87
N GLU A 63 -2.50 1.44 15.86
CA GLU A 63 -1.70 1.81 17.03
C GLU A 63 -0.21 1.97 16.67
N GLN A 64 0.34 1.03 15.90
CA GLN A 64 1.72 1.08 15.42
C GLN A 64 1.96 2.33 14.57
N ARG A 65 1.00 2.72 13.71
CA ARG A 65 1.12 3.96 12.92
C ARG A 65 1.10 5.22 13.78
N ARG A 66 0.24 5.28 14.81
CA ARG A 66 0.24 6.41 15.76
C ARG A 66 1.59 6.54 16.46
N ARG A 67 2.16 5.43 16.93
CA ARG A 67 3.50 5.40 17.54
C ARG A 67 4.59 5.82 16.56
N PHE A 68 4.51 5.40 15.30
CA PHE A 68 5.48 5.74 14.27
C PHE A 68 5.51 7.25 13.99
N VAL A 69 4.34 7.90 13.88
CA VAL A 69 4.23 9.35 13.66
C VAL A 69 4.73 10.15 14.87
N ASN A 70 4.47 9.66 16.09
CA ASN A 70 4.87 10.33 17.33
C ASN A 70 6.34 10.11 17.71
N ARG A 71 7.10 9.37 16.91
CA ARG A 71 8.51 9.11 17.14
C ARG A 71 9.27 10.42 16.91
N GLN A 72 9.65 11.10 18.00
CA GLN A 72 10.49 12.30 17.91
C GLN A 72 11.77 11.95 17.14
N ARG A 73 12.13 12.79 16.17
CA ARG A 73 13.37 12.68 15.41
C ARG A 73 14.55 13.14 16.25
#